data_AF-A0A1R0F9M8-F1
#
_entry.id   AF-A0A1R0F9M8-F1
#
_cell.length_a   1.000
_cell.length_b   1.000
_cell.length_c   1.000
_cell.angle_alpha   90.00
_cell.angle_beta   90.00
_cell.angle_gamma   90.00
#
_symmetry.space_group_name_H-M   'P 1'
#
loop_
_entity.id
_entity.type
_entity.pdbx_description
1 polymer ?
#
loop_
_entity_poly.entity_id
_entity_poly.type
_entity_poly.pdbx_seq_one_letter_code
_entity_poly.pdbx_strand_id
1 'polypeptide(L)' 'MNELRQKDYQQDEIDHLIADYNGDVKTLISRLLDERQMLIRQVEVAACAMSFGYGRGWKPKIPVK' A
#
# COMPACT_ATOMS: atom_id res chain seq x y z
N MET A 1 20.98 6.62 15.15
CA MET A 1 20.53 5.48 15.99
C MET A 1 19.13 4.94 15.63
N ASN A 2 18.28 5.68 14.88
CA ASN A 2 17.01 5.16 14.36
C ASN A 2 17.16 4.34 13.08
N GLU A 3 17.99 4.80 12.15
CA GLU A 3 18.13 4.18 10.82
C GLU A 3 18.77 2.78 10.88
N LEU A 4 19.69 2.55 11.82
CA LEU A 4 20.30 1.23 12.04
C LEU A 4 19.26 0.22 12.55
N ARG A 5 18.46 0.60 13.57
CA ARG A 5 17.37 -0.25 14.08
C ARG A 5 16.28 -0.51 13.05
N GLN A 6 16.03 0.45 12.17
CA GLN A 6 15.05 0.31 11.10
C GLN A 6 15.55 -0.64 10.01
N LYS A 7 16.84 -0.62 9.69
CA LYS A 7 17.45 -1.60 8.78
C LYS A 7 17.46 -3.00 9.37
N ASP A 8 17.81 -3.16 10.64
CA ASP A 8 17.80 -4.47 11.31
C ASP A 8 16.39 -5.07 11.30
N TYR A 9 15.37 -4.27 11.64
CA TYR A 9 13.98 -4.70 11.58
C TYR A 9 13.53 -5.10 10.16
N GLN A 10 13.95 -4.33 9.14
CA GLN A 10 13.65 -4.67 7.75
C GLN A 10 14.34 -5.95 7.29
N GLN A 11 15.57 -6.20 7.77
CA GLN A 11 16.30 -7.42 7.45
C GLN A 11 15.61 -8.64 8.07
N ASP A 12 15.19 -8.55 9.34
CA ASP A 12 14.43 -9.61 10.02
C ASP A 12 13.13 -9.93 9.27
N GLU A 13 12.41 -8.91 8.80
CA GLU A 13 11.16 -9.08 8.04
C GLU A 13 11.40 -9.76 6.67
N ILE A 14 12.49 -9.41 5.97
CA ILE A 14 12.87 -10.05 4.72
C ILE A 14 13.22 -11.52 4.95
N ASP A 15 14.00 -11.82 5.99
CA ASP A 15 14.42 -13.19 6.29
C ASP A 15 13.22 -14.08 6.66
N HIS A 16 12.25 -13.52 7.39
CA HIS A 16 10.95 -14.17 7.64
C HIS A 16 10.16 -14.44 6.36
N LEU A 17 10.04 -13.45 5.47
CA LEU A 17 9.36 -13.61 4.18
C LEU A 17 10.03 -14.66 3.28
N ILE A 18 11.37 -14.73 3.28
CA ILE A 18 12.10 -15.75 2.53
C ILE A 18 11.82 -17.14 3.12
N ALA A 19 11.77 -17.26 4.44
CA ALA A 19 11.46 -18.52 5.13
C ALA A 19 10.04 -19.03 4.82
N ASP A 20 9.05 -18.14 4.75
CA ASP A 20 7.66 -18.47 4.40
C ASP A 20 7.52 -19.05 2.99
N TYR A 21 8.45 -18.72 2.10
CA TYR A 21 8.54 -19.26 0.74
C TYR A 21 9.54 -20.41 0.61
N ASN A 22 9.93 -21.05 1.73
CA ASN A 22 10.90 -22.14 1.76
C ASN A 22 12.25 -21.80 1.09
N GLY A 23 12.63 -20.52 1.08
CA GLY A 23 13.83 -20.05 0.39
C GLY A 23 13.68 -19.86 -1.13
N ASP A 24 12.50 -20.07 -1.71
CA ASP A 24 12.24 -19.78 -3.12
C ASP A 24 12.01 -18.28 -3.35
N VAL A 25 13.13 -17.57 -3.44
CA VAL A 25 13.17 -16.12 -3.67
C VAL A 25 12.52 -15.72 -5.00
N LYS A 26 12.54 -16.59 -6.03
CA LYS A 26 11.95 -16.26 -7.33
C LYS A 26 10.43 -16.20 -7.23
N THR A 27 9.84 -17.18 -6.54
CA THR A 27 8.38 -17.22 -6.30
C THR A 27 7.96 -16.05 -5.40
N LEU A 28 8.72 -15.74 -4.35
CA LEU A 28 8.48 -14.56 -3.50
C LEU A 28 8.49 -13.25 -4.31
N ILE A 29 9.52 -13.02 -5.13
CA ILE A 29 9.62 -11.81 -5.96
C ILE A 29 8.47 -11.73 -6.95
N SER A 30 8.12 -12.84 -7.61
CA SER A 30 6.97 -12.88 -8.51
C SER A 30 5.69 -12.47 -7.78
N ARG A 31 5.48 -12.96 -6.56
CA ARG A 31 4.32 -12.61 -5.75
C ARG A 31 4.30 -11.13 -5.39
N LEU A 32 5.43 -10.57 -4.93
CA LEU A 32 5.53 -9.16 -4.57
C LEU A 32 5.26 -8.24 -5.77
N LEU A 33 5.68 -8.65 -6.97
CA LEU A 33 5.37 -7.92 -8.20
C LEU A 33 3.86 -7.95 -8.51
N ASP A 34 3.20 -9.09 -8.35
CA ASP A 34 1.75 -9.22 -8.53
C ASP A 34 0.98 -8.37 -7.51
N GLU A 35 1.39 -8.40 -6.25
CA GLU A 35 0.78 -7.61 -5.18
C GLU A 35 0.97 -6.11 -5.40
N ARG A 36 2.15 -5.68 -5.87
CA ARG A 36 2.38 -4.29 -6.29
C ARG A 36 1.41 -3.86 -7.39
N GLN A 37 1.20 -4.69 -8.41
CA GLN A 37 0.25 -4.39 -9.50
C GLN A 37 -1.18 -4.29 -8.97
N MET A 38 -1.56 -5.21 -8.07
CA MET A 38 -2.87 -5.18 -7.42
C MET A 38 -3.07 -3.88 -6.62
N LEU A 39 -2.07 -3.46 -5.85
CA LEU A 39 -2.14 -2.26 -5.03
C LEU A 39 -2.26 -0.99 -5.88
N ILE A 40 -1.47 -0.89 -6.96
CA ILE A 40 -1.58 0.21 -7.93
C ILE A 40 -3.01 0.30 -8.46
N ARG A 41 -3.57 -0.83 -8.91
CA ARG A 41 -4.94 -0.88 -9.41
C ARG A 41 -5.98 -0.48 -8.36
N GLN A 42 -5.81 -0.90 -7.11
CA GLN A 42 -6.70 -0.50 -6.01
C GLN A 42 -6.65 1.01 -5.76
N VAL A 43 -5.45 1.61 -5.81
CA VAL A 43 -5.27 3.06 -5.66
C VAL A 43 -5.93 3.82 -6.82
N GLU A 44 -5.76 3.36 -8.06
CA GLU A 44 -6.43 3.95 -9.23
C GLU A 44 -7.95 3.91 -9.09
N VAL A 45 -8.50 2.75 -8.70
CA VAL A 45 -9.95 2.58 -8.47
C VAL A 45 -10.43 3.51 -7.35
N ALA A 46 -9.70 3.59 -6.24
CA ALA A 46 -10.04 4.48 -5.13
C ALA A 46 -9.98 5.96 -5.55
N ALA A 47 -8.96 6.36 -6.30
CA ALA A 47 -8.83 7.72 -6.83
C ALA A 47 -9.99 8.07 -7.80
N CYS A 48 -10.38 7.15 -8.68
CA CYS A 48 -11.56 7.31 -9.54
C CYS A 48 -12.85 7.41 -8.72
N ALA A 49 -13.04 6.56 -7.71
CA ALA A 49 -14.22 6.59 -6.84
C ALA A 49 -14.31 7.88 -6.01
N MET A 50 -13.17 8.40 -5.55
CA MET A 50 -13.10 9.64 -4.76
C MET A 50 -13.26 10.90 -5.61
N SER A 51 -12.79 10.90 -6.87
CA SER A 51 -12.73 12.10 -7.72
C SER A 51 -14.04 12.51 -8.38
N PHE A 52 -15.02 11.61 -8.57
CA PHE A 52 -16.27 11.96 -9.28
C PHE A 52 -17.53 12.08 -8.39
N GLY A 53 -17.52 11.65 -7.13
CA GLY A 53 -18.78 11.61 -6.37
C GLY A 53 -18.75 11.40 -4.87
N TYR A 54 -17.60 11.25 -4.19
CA TYR A 54 -17.62 11.09 -2.73
C TYR A 54 -18.01 12.39 -2.00
N GLY A 55 -17.78 13.54 -2.61
CA GLY A 55 -18.34 14.83 -2.20
C GLY A 55 -19.79 15.03 -2.66
N ARG A 56 -20.67 14.03 -2.54
CA ARG A 56 -22.10 14.03 -2.95
C ARG A 56 -22.82 15.35 -2.64
N GLY A 57 -22.71 16.34 -3.51
CA GLY A 57 -23.44 17.60 -3.43
C GLY A 57 -23.27 18.40 -2.13
N TRP A 58 -22.25 18.13 -1.30
CA TRP A 58 -22.05 18.92 -0.08
C TRP A 58 -21.52 20.30 -0.45
N LYS A 59 -22.41 21.27 -0.52
CA LYS A 59 -22.10 22.69 -0.51
C LYS A 59 -22.24 23.18 0.93
N PRO A 60 -21.20 23.71 1.59
CA PRO A 60 -21.37 24.33 2.89
C PRO A 60 -22.38 25.47 2.73
N LYS A 61 -23.52 25.39 3.44
CA LYS A 61 -24.42 26.54 3.56
C LYS A 61 -23.70 27.55 4.43
N ILE A 62 -23.07 28.54 3.81
CA ILE A 62 -22.57 29.72 4.50
C ILE A 62 -23.79 30.33 5.20
N PRO A 63 -23.85 30.42 6.54
CA PRO A 63 -24.93 31.10 7.20
C PRO A 63 -24.78 32.58 6.85
N VAL A 64 -25.66 33.09 6.00
CA VAL A 64 -25.78 34.54 5.80
C VAL A 64 -26.52 35.07 7.02
N LYS A 65 -25.89 36.04 7.69
CA LYS A 65 -26.36 36.69 8.91
C LYS A 65 -27.66 37.46 8.71
#